data_AF-A0A0Q9XRS3-F1
#
_entry.id   AF-A0A0Q9XRS3-F1
#
_cell.length_a   1.000
_cell.length_b   1.000
_cell.length_c   1.000
_cell.angle_alpha   90.00
_cell.angle_beta   90.00
_cell.angle_gamma   90.00
#
_symmetry.space_group_name_H-M   'P 1'
#
loop_
_entity.id
_entity.type
_entity.pdbx_description
1 polymer ?
#
loop_
_entity_poly.entity_id
_entity_poly.type
_entity_poly.pdbx_seq_one_letter_code
_entity_poly.pdbx_strand_id
1 'polypeptide(L)'
;VSDTVVEPYNATLSIHQLVENTDETFCIDNEALYDICFRTLKLSSPTYGDLNHLVSITMSGVTTCLRFPGQLNADLRKLAVNMVPFPRLHFFMPGFAPLTAKGSQQYRALTVAELTQQMFDAKNMMTACDPRHGRYLTVACIFRGECSNLLP
;
A
#
# COMPACT_ATOMS: atom_id res chain seq x y z
N VAL A 1 -8.17 14.55 -9.27
CA VAL A 1 -9.43 15.24 -9.64
C VAL A 1 -10.34 14.20 -10.26
N SER A 2 -11.51 14.02 -9.65
CA SER A 2 -12.57 13.12 -10.09
C SER A 2 -13.02 13.46 -11.52
N ASP A 3 -13.00 12.50 -12.44
CA ASP A 3 -13.40 12.71 -13.84
C ASP A 3 -14.93 12.68 -14.01
N THR A 4 -15.67 12.23 -12.99
CA THR A 4 -17.14 12.12 -13.04
C THR A 4 -17.84 12.70 -11.81
N VAL A 5 -18.80 13.61 -12.02
CA VAL A 5 -19.56 14.27 -10.93
C VAL A 5 -20.40 13.31 -10.07
N VAL A 6 -20.57 12.06 -10.52
CA VAL A 6 -21.33 11.00 -9.83
C VAL A 6 -20.46 10.08 -8.97
N GLU A 7 -19.14 10.24 -8.97
CA GLU A 7 -18.22 9.43 -8.16
C GLU A 7 -18.59 9.36 -6.67
N PRO A 8 -19.01 10.46 -6.00
CA PRO A 8 -19.40 10.37 -4.59
C PRO A 8 -20.60 9.46 -4.34
N TYR A 9 -21.57 9.44 -5.27
CA TYR A 9 -22.73 8.56 -5.19
C TYR A 9 -22.34 7.09 -5.35
N ASN A 10 -21.53 6.81 -6.38
CA ASN A 10 -21.05 5.46 -6.65
C ASN A 10 -20.19 4.93 -5.49
N ALA A 11 -19.26 5.74 -4.98
CA ALA A 11 -18.41 5.37 -3.85
C ALA A 11 -19.24 5.06 -2.60
N THR A 12 -20.22 5.91 -2.26
CA THR A 12 -21.06 5.70 -1.07
C THR A 12 -21.87 4.41 -1.16
N LEU A 13 -22.49 4.15 -2.32
CA LEU A 13 -23.28 2.93 -2.55
C LEU A 13 -22.40 1.68 -2.55
N SER A 14 -21.21 1.74 -3.17
CA SER A 14 -20.26 0.62 -3.19
C SER A 14 -19.68 0.33 -1.81
N ILE A 15 -19.31 1.35 -1.04
CA ILE A 15 -18.77 1.17 0.32
C ILE A 15 -19.80 0.47 1.22
N HIS A 16 -21.09 0.79 1.11
CA HIS A 16 -22.12 0.10 1.89
C HIS A 16 -22.10 -1.41 1.65
N GLN A 17 -21.94 -1.86 0.40
CA GLN A 17 -21.82 -3.27 0.07
C GLN A 17 -20.48 -3.88 0.52
N LEU A 18 -19.38 -3.14 0.43
CA LEU A 18 -18.06 -3.59 0.86
C LEU A 18 -17.99 -3.79 2.39
N VAL A 19 -18.66 -2.93 3.17
CA VAL A 19 -18.66 -3.04 4.64
C VAL A 19 -19.31 -4.35 5.11
N GLU A 20 -20.29 -4.88 4.38
CA GLU A 20 -21.05 -6.05 4.82
C GLU A 20 -20.59 -7.36 4.18
N ASN A 21 -20.01 -7.31 2.97
CA ASN A 21 -19.77 -8.51 2.16
C ASN A 21 -18.28 -8.85 1.94
N THR A 22 -17.33 -8.04 2.42
CA THR A 22 -15.90 -8.35 2.28
C THR A 22 -15.24 -8.60 3.63
N ASP A 23 -14.27 -9.51 3.65
CA ASP A 23 -13.46 -9.79 4.84
C ASP A 23 -12.24 -8.85 4.94
N GLU A 24 -11.73 -8.39 3.79
CA GLU A 24 -10.55 -7.53 3.65
C GLU A 24 -10.73 -6.63 2.42
N THR A 25 -10.46 -5.32 2.56
CA THR A 25 -10.51 -4.37 1.44
C THR A 25 -9.26 -3.51 1.43
N PHE A 26 -8.51 -3.52 0.33
CA PHE A 26 -7.35 -2.64 0.14
C PHE A 26 -7.78 -1.35 -0.56
N CYS A 27 -7.70 -0.22 0.14
CA CYS A 27 -8.11 1.09 -0.38
C CYS A 27 -7.00 1.71 -1.22
N ILE A 28 -7.24 1.83 -2.52
CA ILE A 28 -6.31 2.47 -3.47
C ILE A 28 -6.94 3.75 -3.97
N ASP A 29 -6.23 4.86 -3.77
CA ASP A 29 -6.66 6.19 -4.17
C ASP A 29 -5.81 6.69 -5.33
N ASN A 30 -6.48 7.03 -6.43
CA ASN A 30 -5.82 7.57 -7.60
C ASN A 30 -5.12 8.90 -7.30
N GLU A 31 -5.65 9.74 -6.41
CA GLU A 31 -5.03 11.02 -6.05
C GLU A 31 -3.67 10.80 -5.36
N ALA A 32 -3.61 9.87 -4.41
CA ALA A 32 -2.37 9.49 -3.75
C ALA A 32 -1.35 8.89 -4.72
N LEU A 33 -1.80 8.03 -5.65
CA LEU A 33 -0.94 7.47 -6.69
C LEU A 33 -0.39 8.53 -7.64
N TYR A 34 -1.22 9.50 -8.04
CA TYR A 34 -0.78 10.65 -8.85
C TYR A 34 0.28 11.46 -8.11
N ASP A 35 0.07 11.75 -6.82
CA ASP A 35 1.02 12.47 -5.99
C ASP A 35 2.36 11.71 -5.84
N ILE A 36 2.33 10.38 -5.67
CA ILE A 36 3.53 9.54 -5.64
C ILE A 36 4.28 9.63 -6.98
N CYS A 37 3.59 9.44 -8.10
CA CYS A 37 4.20 9.49 -9.44
C CYS A 37 4.83 10.86 -9.72
N PHE A 38 4.13 11.94 -9.39
CA PHE A 38 4.59 13.30 -9.67
C PHE A 38 5.68 13.74 -8.70
N ARG A 39 5.45 13.63 -7.39
CA ARG A 39 6.34 14.18 -6.35
C ARG A 39 7.52 13.28 -6.05
N THR A 40 7.31 11.97 -5.96
CA THR A 40 8.33 11.00 -5.53
C THR A 40 9.07 10.40 -6.71
N LEU A 41 8.37 9.94 -7.75
CA LEU A 41 9.00 9.35 -8.95
C LEU A 41 9.46 10.39 -9.98
N LYS A 42 9.10 11.67 -9.78
CA LYS A 42 9.47 12.80 -10.66
C LYS A 42 9.00 12.64 -12.11
N LEU A 43 7.83 12.02 -12.30
CA LEU A 43 7.19 11.92 -13.60
C LEU A 43 6.40 13.22 -13.86
N SER A 44 6.78 13.97 -14.90
CA SER A 44 6.16 15.27 -15.23
C SER A 44 4.70 15.14 -15.67
N SER A 45 4.33 14.03 -16.29
CA SER A 45 2.99 13.74 -16.80
C SER A 45 2.63 12.28 -16.52
N PRO A 46 2.18 11.95 -15.29
CA PRO A 46 1.79 10.59 -14.93
C PRO A 46 0.62 10.11 -15.79
N THR A 47 0.71 8.89 -16.31
CA THR A 47 -0.36 8.23 -17.07
C THR A 47 -1.02 7.15 -16.23
N TYR A 48 -2.22 6.70 -16.61
CA TYR A 48 -2.84 5.53 -15.96
C TYR A 48 -1.96 4.26 -16.03
N GLY A 49 -1.06 4.15 -17.03
CA GLY A 49 -0.06 3.09 -17.07
C GLY A 49 0.91 3.13 -15.89
N ASP A 50 1.36 4.33 -15.49
CA ASP A 50 2.27 4.53 -14.35
C ASP A 50 1.55 4.24 -13.02
N LEU A 51 0.31 4.68 -12.88
CA LEU A 51 -0.53 4.39 -11.71
C LEU A 51 -0.77 2.88 -11.58
N ASN A 52 -1.19 2.23 -12.66
CA ASN A 52 -1.45 0.79 -12.67
C ASN A 52 -0.18 -0.03 -12.40
N HIS A 53 0.98 0.46 -12.82
CA HIS A 53 2.26 -0.16 -12.47
C HIS A 53 2.49 -0.15 -10.95
N LEU A 54 2.27 0.98 -10.26
CA LEU A 54 2.35 1.05 -8.79
C LEU A 54 1.36 0.12 -8.09
N VAL A 55 0.12 0.08 -8.57
CA VAL A 55 -0.91 -0.83 -8.06
C VAL A 55 -0.48 -2.28 -8.21
N SER A 56 0.01 -2.66 -9.40
CA SER A 56 0.43 -4.04 -9.69
C SER A 56 1.56 -4.52 -8.80
N ILE A 57 2.54 -3.66 -8.51
CA ILE A 57 3.67 -3.97 -7.64
C ILE A 57 3.19 -4.18 -6.20
N THR A 58 2.28 -3.33 -5.73
CA THR A 58 1.74 -3.40 -4.38
C THR A 58 0.88 -4.63 -4.18
N MET A 59 0.00 -4.94 -5.12
CA MET A 59 -0.80 -6.17 -5.11
C MET A 59 0.08 -7.42 -5.20
N SER A 60 1.16 -7.38 -6.00
CA SER A 60 2.17 -8.43 -6.01
C SER A 60 2.83 -8.58 -4.63
N GLY A 61 3.15 -7.47 -3.96
CA GLY A 61 3.67 -7.46 -2.58
C GLY A 61 2.73 -8.12 -1.58
N VAL A 62 1.49 -7.65 -1.49
CA VAL A 62 0.45 -8.16 -0.57
C VAL A 62 0.22 -9.66 -0.77
N THR A 63 0.16 -10.12 -2.01
CA THR A 63 -0.08 -11.55 -2.33
C THR A 63 1.17 -12.42 -2.26
N THR A 64 2.34 -11.88 -1.88
CA THR A 64 3.60 -12.64 -1.85
C THR A 64 3.52 -13.84 -0.90
N CYS A 65 2.93 -13.64 0.29
CA CYS A 65 2.78 -14.70 1.30
C CYS A 65 1.89 -15.87 0.85
N LEU A 66 1.05 -15.66 -0.18
CA LEU A 66 0.20 -16.70 -0.77
C LEU A 66 0.91 -17.48 -1.88
N ARG A 67 1.84 -16.82 -2.56
CA ARG A 67 2.48 -17.34 -3.79
C ARG A 67 3.82 -18.01 -3.52
N PHE A 68 4.50 -17.62 -2.45
CA PHE A 68 5.82 -18.13 -2.11
C PHE A 68 5.86 -18.64 -0.67
N PRO A 69 6.56 -19.76 -0.41
CA PRO A 69 6.83 -20.19 0.95
C PRO A 69 7.73 -19.17 1.65
N GLY A 70 7.34 -18.75 2.85
CA GLY A 70 8.09 -17.81 3.67
C GLY A 70 8.25 -18.31 5.10
N GLN A 71 9.19 -17.74 5.86
CA GLN A 71 9.35 -18.08 7.28
C GLN A 71 8.07 -17.75 8.08
N LEU A 72 7.37 -16.68 7.69
CA LEU A 72 6.05 -16.33 8.18
C LEU A 72 5.00 -16.78 7.15
N ASN A 73 4.49 -18.01 7.29
CA ASN A 73 3.40 -18.53 6.46
C ASN A 73 2.07 -17.84 6.81
N ALA A 74 1.85 -16.66 6.25
CA ALA A 74 0.60 -15.90 6.32
C ALA A 74 -0.29 -16.26 5.12
N ASP A 75 -1.28 -17.12 5.35
CA ASP A 75 -2.41 -17.23 4.43
C ASP A 75 -3.33 -16.01 4.58
N LEU A 76 -4.26 -15.78 3.65
CA LEU A 76 -5.21 -14.66 3.72
C LEU A 76 -6.01 -14.69 5.02
N ARG A 77 -6.36 -15.88 5.51
CA ARG A 77 -7.10 -16.02 6.75
C ARG A 77 -6.30 -15.52 7.96
N LYS A 78 -5.01 -15.84 8.07
CA LYS A 78 -4.14 -15.33 9.15
C LYS A 78 -3.91 -13.84 9.01
N LEU A 79 -3.80 -13.31 7.78
CA LEU A 79 -3.73 -11.87 7.57
C LEU A 79 -5.00 -11.20 8.13
N ALA A 80 -6.18 -11.71 7.77
CA ALA A 80 -7.46 -11.18 8.25
C ALA A 80 -7.56 -11.23 9.77
N VAL A 81 -7.25 -12.37 10.37
CA VAL A 81 -7.33 -12.57 11.82
C VAL A 81 -6.36 -11.64 12.57
N ASN A 82 -5.17 -11.38 12.04
CA ASN A 82 -4.19 -10.50 12.68
C ASN A 82 -4.47 -9.02 12.44
N MET A 83 -5.06 -8.66 11.30
CA MET A 83 -5.21 -7.28 10.85
C MET A 83 -6.60 -6.69 11.10
N VAL A 84 -7.64 -7.51 11.26
CA VAL A 84 -9.03 -7.06 11.45
C VAL A 84 -9.48 -7.30 12.89
N PRO A 85 -9.29 -6.32 13.80
CA PRO A 85 -9.73 -6.46 15.20
C PRO A 85 -11.26 -6.37 15.35
N PHE A 86 -11.94 -5.70 14.41
CA PHE A 86 -13.39 -5.54 14.40
C PHE A 86 -13.94 -5.80 12.99
N PRO A 87 -15.04 -6.56 12.82
CA PRO A 87 -15.53 -6.99 11.50
C PRO A 87 -15.89 -5.88 10.52
N ARG A 88 -16.17 -4.66 10.99
CA ARG A 88 -16.49 -3.49 10.13
C ARG A 88 -15.27 -2.62 9.82
N LEU A 89 -14.13 -2.89 10.44
CA LEU A 89 -12.88 -2.13 10.31
C LEU A 89 -11.83 -2.97 9.55
N HIS A 90 -12.18 -3.40 8.36
CA HIS A 90 -11.39 -4.26 7.47
C HIS A 90 -10.88 -3.53 6.22
N PHE A 91 -10.81 -2.20 6.28
CA PHE A 91 -10.25 -1.36 5.22
C PHE A 91 -8.78 -1.09 5.51
N PHE A 92 -7.91 -1.55 4.62
CA PHE A 92 -6.47 -1.40 4.73
C PHE A 92 -5.95 -0.28 3.86
N MET A 93 -4.97 0.45 4.37
CA MET A 93 -4.20 1.44 3.63
C MET A 93 -2.88 0.79 3.17
N PRO A 94 -2.75 0.43 1.88
CA PRO A 94 -1.53 -0.14 1.38
C PRO A 94 -0.46 0.94 1.17
N GLY A 95 0.80 0.57 1.40
CA GLY A 95 1.97 1.38 1.14
C GLY A 95 3.05 0.52 0.49
N PHE A 96 3.92 1.15 -0.29
CA PHE A 96 5.02 0.44 -0.94
C PHE A 96 6.34 1.18 -0.75
N ALA A 97 7.39 0.39 -0.50
CA ALA A 97 8.76 0.83 -0.51
C ALA A 97 9.62 -0.25 -1.19
N PRO A 98 10.64 0.11 -1.98
CA PRO A 98 11.15 1.46 -2.20
C PRO A 98 10.41 2.21 -3.32
N LEU A 99 10.06 3.48 -3.07
CA LEU A 99 9.64 4.42 -4.11
C LEU A 99 10.81 5.36 -4.43
N THR A 100 11.47 5.13 -5.56
CA THR A 100 12.66 5.88 -5.97
C THR A 100 12.58 6.24 -7.45
N ALA A 101 12.86 7.49 -7.80
CA ALA A 101 12.93 7.93 -9.19
C ALA A 101 14.04 7.16 -9.95
N LYS A 102 13.81 6.90 -11.26
CA LYS A 102 14.74 6.12 -12.11
C LYS A 102 16.17 6.65 -12.08
N GLY A 103 16.35 7.98 -12.04
CA GLY A 103 17.68 8.62 -11.99
C GLY A 103 18.39 8.52 -10.63
N SER A 104 17.67 8.19 -9.56
CA SER A 104 18.21 8.12 -8.19
C SER A 104 18.41 6.68 -7.69
N GLN A 105 17.93 5.68 -8.43
CA GLN A 105 18.05 4.27 -8.03
C GLN A 105 19.52 3.80 -7.91
N GLN A 106 20.41 4.23 -8.81
CA GLN A 106 21.82 3.80 -8.79
C GLN A 106 22.63 4.38 -7.63
N TYR A 107 22.15 5.47 -7.02
CA TYR A 107 22.88 6.21 -5.99
C TYR A 107 22.38 5.91 -4.57
N ARG A 108 21.35 5.08 -4.41
CA ARG A 108 20.71 4.83 -3.12
C ARG A 108 20.96 3.40 -2.65
N ALA A 109 21.77 3.26 -1.58
CA ALA A 109 21.95 2.00 -0.89
C ALA A 109 20.74 1.74 0.02
N LEU A 110 19.82 0.88 -0.41
CA LEU A 110 18.61 0.59 0.34
C LEU A 110 18.90 -0.37 1.49
N THR A 111 18.85 0.13 2.72
CA THR A 111 18.92 -0.69 3.94
C THR A 111 17.53 -1.05 4.44
N VAL A 112 17.40 -2.11 5.24
CA VAL A 112 16.13 -2.50 5.87
C VAL A 112 15.55 -1.36 6.73
N ALA A 113 16.42 -0.63 7.44
CA ALA A 113 16.02 0.51 8.26
C ALA A 113 15.44 1.65 7.41
N GLU A 114 16.08 1.98 6.28
CA GLU A 114 15.57 2.99 5.35
C GLU A 114 14.25 2.58 4.71
N LEU A 115 14.11 1.32 4.29
CA LEU A 115 12.86 0.79 3.74
C LEU A 115 11.73 0.89 4.76
N THR A 116 12.00 0.50 6.01
CA THR A 116 11.03 0.58 7.10
C THR A 116 10.61 2.02 7.37
N GLN A 117 11.56 2.97 7.40
CA GLN A 117 11.25 4.39 7.54
C GLN A 117 10.40 4.91 6.37
N GLN A 118 10.70 4.49 5.14
CA GLN A 118 9.90 4.86 3.96
C GLN A 118 8.47 4.34 4.07
N MET A 119 8.26 3.12 4.56
CA MET A 119 6.93 2.52 4.65
C MET A 119 5.97 3.31 5.53
N PHE A 120 6.47 3.98 6.58
CA PHE A 120 5.66 4.81 7.47
C PHE A 120 5.61 6.30 7.08
N ASP A 121 6.24 6.69 5.95
CA ASP A 121 6.10 8.04 5.44
C ASP A 121 4.74 8.21 4.74
N ALA A 122 3.99 9.24 5.12
CA ALA A 122 2.68 9.56 4.57
C ALA A 122 2.71 9.71 3.05
N LYS A 123 3.85 10.15 2.50
CA LYS A 123 4.06 10.34 1.06
C LYS A 123 4.12 9.04 0.25
N ASN A 124 4.28 7.90 0.89
CA ASN A 124 4.38 6.59 0.24
C ASN A 124 3.10 5.74 0.42
N MET A 125 2.08 6.30 1.08
CA MET A 125 0.77 5.67 1.23
C MET A 125 -0.02 5.79 -0.07
N MET A 126 -0.70 4.72 -0.47
CA MET A 126 -1.53 4.69 -1.67
C MET A 126 -2.97 5.16 -1.42
N THR A 127 -3.22 5.78 -0.28
CA THR A 127 -4.49 6.38 0.11
C THR A 127 -4.20 7.81 0.53
N ALA A 128 -5.03 8.79 0.14
CA ALA A 128 -4.82 10.20 0.48
C ALA A 128 -5.20 10.50 1.93
N CYS A 129 -4.51 9.85 2.88
CA CYS A 129 -4.70 10.02 4.31
C CYS A 129 -3.33 10.09 4.99
N ASP A 130 -3.15 11.05 5.88
CA ASP A 130 -1.93 11.13 6.70
C ASP A 130 -2.08 10.20 7.92
N PRO A 131 -1.29 9.11 8.03
CA PRO A 131 -1.36 8.20 9.16
C PRO A 131 -1.03 8.86 10.51
N ARG A 132 -0.36 10.02 10.51
CA ARG A 132 0.02 10.75 11.73
C ARG A 132 -1.16 11.40 12.44
N HIS A 133 -2.27 11.63 11.72
CA HIS A 133 -3.51 12.15 12.31
C HIS A 133 -4.32 11.05 13.02
N GLY A 134 -3.90 9.80 12.96
CA GLY A 134 -4.56 8.66 13.58
C GLY A 134 -3.61 7.78 14.39
N ARG A 135 -4.08 6.57 14.68
CA ARG A 135 -3.27 5.49 15.28
C ARG A 135 -3.51 4.22 14.49
N TYR A 136 -2.46 3.46 14.25
CA TYR A 136 -2.60 2.13 13.66
C TYR A 136 -3.19 1.18 14.70
N LEU A 137 -4.26 0.46 14.31
CA LEU A 137 -4.79 -0.66 15.11
C LEU A 137 -3.91 -1.90 14.93
N THR A 138 -3.53 -2.17 13.70
CA THR A 138 -2.76 -3.32 13.25
C THR A 138 -1.87 -2.90 12.08
N VAL A 139 -0.71 -3.54 11.92
CA VAL A 139 0.24 -3.29 10.82
C VAL A 139 0.88 -4.60 10.40
N ALA A 140 0.96 -4.84 9.09
CA ALA A 140 1.71 -5.94 8.50
C ALA A 140 2.75 -5.37 7.52
N CYS A 141 4.00 -5.79 7.68
CA CYS A 141 5.10 -5.43 6.78
C CYS A 141 5.63 -6.69 6.09
N ILE A 142 5.64 -6.68 4.76
CA ILE A 142 6.11 -7.81 3.94
C ILE A 142 7.42 -7.41 3.28
N PHE A 143 8.52 -7.95 3.79
CA PHE A 143 9.85 -7.76 3.19
C PHE A 143 10.14 -8.85 2.15
N ARG A 144 10.80 -8.46 1.06
CA ARG A 144 11.17 -9.36 -0.05
C ARG A 144 12.64 -9.18 -0.40
N GLY A 145 13.36 -10.29 -0.61
CA GLY A 145 14.79 -10.31 -0.92
C GLY A 145 15.65 -10.83 0.23
N GLU A 146 16.96 -10.82 0.05
CA GLU A 146 17.91 -11.21 1.09
C GLU A 146 17.93 -10.16 2.21
N CYS A 147 17.18 -10.43 3.27
CA CYS A 147 17.25 -9.64 4.50
C CYS A 147 18.37 -10.22 5.37
N SER A 148 19.63 -9.99 4.99
CA SER A 148 20.76 -10.29 5.86
C SER A 148 20.85 -9.23 6.97
N ASN A 149 20.80 -9.70 8.22
CA ASN A 149 20.93 -8.97 9.49
C ASN A 149 19.70 -8.18 9.98
N LEU A 150 18.66 -8.92 10.40
CA LEU A 150 17.57 -8.41 11.25
C LEU A 150 17.84 -8.57 12.77
N LEU A 151 19.05 -8.95 13.17
CA LEU A 151 19.45 -9.06 14.58
C LEU A 151 20.81 -8.37 14.79
N PRO A 152 20.95 -7.44 15.75
CA PRO A 152 22.17 -7.36 16.54
C PRO A 152 22.33 -8.60 17.43
#